data_AF-A0A5C8S6B0-F1
#
_entry.id   AF-A0A5C8S6B0-F1
#
_cell.length_a   1.000
_cell.length_b   1.000
_cell.length_c   1.000
_cell.angle_alpha   90.00
_cell.angle_beta   90.00
_cell.angle_gamma   90.00
#
_symmetry.space_group_name_H-M   'P 1'
#
loop_
_entity.id
_entity.type
_entity.pdbx_description
1 polymer ?
#
loop_
_entity_poly.entity_id
_entity_poly.type
_entity_poly.pdbx_seq_one_letter_code
_entity_poly.pdbx_strand_id
1 'polypeptide(L)'
;MRYANLIPHSHIARTPDARLTADARRVFTRAKAAVNVCTESAKHFSRTVAPLTRRDGTFDRSAIMRAAIRAAQARMEVTGDAWGVCMSYALKGAWAAAKASRLVRAH
;
A
#
# COMPACT_ATOMS: atom_id res chain seq x y z
N MET A 1 28.43 -2.05 -58.82
CA MET A 1 27.29 -1.43 -58.11
C MET A 1 27.15 -2.10 -56.74
N ARG A 2 27.60 -1.43 -55.67
CA ARG A 2 27.48 -1.91 -54.28
C ARG A 2 26.47 -1.00 -53.57
N TYR A 3 25.34 -1.54 -53.15
CA TYR A 3 24.38 -0.85 -52.29
C TYR A 3 24.94 -0.80 -50.87
N ALA A 4 25.36 0.38 -50.42
CA ALA A 4 25.69 0.63 -49.02
C ALA A 4 24.40 0.98 -48.27
N ASN A 5 23.80 0.00 -47.60
CA ASN A 5 22.76 0.21 -46.59
C ASN A 5 23.37 0.87 -45.35
N LEU A 6 23.40 2.21 -45.33
CA LEU A 6 23.61 2.99 -44.12
C LEU A 6 22.27 3.09 -43.38
N ILE A 7 21.91 2.06 -42.63
CA ILE A 7 20.92 2.20 -41.54
C ILE A 7 21.72 2.69 -40.33
N PRO A 8 21.55 3.94 -39.87
CA PRO A 8 22.13 4.34 -38.60
C PRO A 8 21.44 3.53 -37.52
N HIS A 9 22.19 2.64 -36.86
CA HIS A 9 21.80 2.05 -35.58
C HIS A 9 21.89 3.13 -34.51
N SER A 10 20.96 4.10 -34.53
CA SER A 10 20.70 4.91 -33.35
C SER A 10 19.95 4.03 -32.35
N HIS A 11 20.73 3.32 -31.54
CA HIS A 11 20.24 2.81 -30.26
C HIS A 11 19.83 4.05 -29.45
N ILE A 12 18.54 4.41 -29.50
CA ILE A 12 17.98 5.44 -28.62
C ILE A 12 18.12 4.87 -27.21
N ALA A 13 19.26 5.14 -26.58
CA ALA A 13 19.41 5.05 -25.14
C ALA A 13 18.39 6.04 -24.59
N ARG A 14 17.19 5.54 -24.28
CA ARG A 14 16.11 6.31 -23.69
C ARG A 14 16.56 6.63 -22.27
N THR A 15 17.34 7.70 -22.12
CA THR A 15 17.71 8.23 -20.81
C THR A 15 16.42 8.38 -20.03
N PRO A 16 16.26 7.74 -18.85
CA PRO A 16 15.02 7.84 -18.11
C PRO A 16 14.78 9.31 -17.80
N ASP A 17 13.66 9.84 -18.31
CA ASP A 17 13.28 11.23 -18.10
C ASP A 17 13.20 11.48 -16.59
N ALA A 18 14.02 12.40 -16.10
CA ALA A 18 14.11 12.73 -14.68
C ALA A 18 12.73 13.11 -14.10
N ARG A 19 11.84 13.71 -14.90
CA ARG A 19 10.46 14.04 -14.50
C ARG A 19 9.59 12.81 -14.35
N LEU A 20 9.65 11.86 -15.29
CA LEU A 20 8.97 10.56 -15.16
C LEU A 20 9.43 9.82 -13.89
N THR A 21 10.72 9.89 -13.55
CA THR A 21 11.20 9.30 -12.29
C THR A 21 10.70 10.03 -11.05
N ALA A 22 10.52 11.36 -11.12
CA ALA A 22 10.01 12.17 -10.01
C ALA A 22 8.52 11.89 -9.76
N ASP A 23 7.71 11.78 -10.81
CA ASP A 23 6.30 11.43 -10.69
C ASP A 23 6.10 10.01 -10.18
N ALA A 24 6.89 9.05 -10.67
CA ALA A 24 6.89 7.68 -10.15
C ALA A 24 7.21 7.66 -8.64
N ARG A 25 8.21 8.43 -8.19
CA ARG A 25 8.53 8.58 -6.76
C ARG A 25 7.37 9.20 -5.98
N ARG A 26 6.71 10.24 -6.50
CA ARG A 26 5.55 10.87 -5.85
C ARG A 26 4.40 9.89 -5.69
N VAL A 27 4.08 9.13 -6.74
CA VAL A 27 3.04 8.10 -6.71
C VAL A 27 3.37 7.03 -5.66
N PHE A 28 4.61 6.54 -5.65
CA PHE A 28 5.07 5.57 -4.66
C PHE A 28 4.96 6.09 -3.23
N THR A 29 5.45 7.31 -2.97
CA THR A 29 5.39 7.93 -1.64
C THR A 29 3.96 8.13 -1.17
N ARG A 30 3.05 8.57 -2.04
CA ARG A 30 1.63 8.70 -1.72
C ARG A 30 0.99 7.35 -1.38
N ALA A 31 1.28 6.32 -2.16
CA ALA A 31 0.80 4.96 -1.90
C ALA A 31 1.33 4.42 -0.55
N LYS A 32 2.62 4.63 -0.25
CA LYS A 32 3.22 4.23 1.03
C LYS A 32 2.62 4.98 2.21
N ALA A 33 2.43 6.30 2.08
CA ALA A 33 1.77 7.12 3.08
C ALA A 33 0.34 6.66 3.36
N ALA A 34 -0.42 6.31 2.30
CA ALA A 34 -1.76 5.75 2.43
C ALA A 34 -1.79 4.47 3.27
N VAL A 35 -0.86 3.54 3.01
CA VAL A 35 -0.73 2.30 3.79
C VAL A 35 -0.36 2.59 5.25
N ASN A 36 0.55 3.53 5.50
CA ASN A 36 0.94 3.89 6.87
C ASN A 36 -0.24 4.46 7.66
N VAL A 37 -1.01 5.39 7.08
CA VAL A 37 -2.22 5.95 7.72
C VAL A 37 -3.23 4.84 8.03
N CYS A 38 -3.46 3.93 7.08
CA CYS A 38 -4.35 2.79 7.30
C CYS A 38 -3.82 1.84 8.40
N THR A 39 -2.50 1.68 8.51
CA THR A 39 -1.86 0.86 9.55
C THR A 39 -2.11 1.46 10.93
N GLU A 40 -1.94 2.77 11.10
CA GLU A 40 -2.22 3.44 12.37
C GLU A 40 -3.70 3.41 12.73
N SER A 41 -4.59 3.57 11.73
CA SER A 41 -6.03 3.38 11.93
C SER A 41 -6.37 1.97 12.42
N ALA A 42 -5.78 0.93 11.83
CA ALA A 42 -5.97 -0.45 12.25
C ALA A 42 -5.39 -0.74 13.65
N LYS A 43 -4.24 -0.14 14.01
CA LYS A 43 -3.71 -0.21 15.38
C LYS A 43 -4.64 0.46 16.38
N HIS A 44 -5.21 1.61 16.03
CA HIS A 44 -6.20 2.29 16.86
C HIS A 44 -7.46 1.43 17.04
N PHE A 45 -7.97 0.82 15.97
CA PHE A 45 -9.07 -0.16 16.03
C PHE A 45 -8.74 -1.33 16.97
N SER A 46 -7.53 -1.87 16.88
CA SER A 46 -7.07 -2.98 17.75
C SER A 46 -7.15 -2.65 19.23
N ARG A 47 -6.83 -1.40 19.59
CA ARG A 47 -6.83 -0.90 20.97
C ARG A 47 -8.22 -0.56 21.51
N THR A 48 -9.15 -0.17 20.63
CA THR A 48 -10.42 0.45 21.04
C THR A 48 -11.65 -0.38 20.72
N VAL A 49 -11.56 -1.31 19.77
CA VAL A 49 -12.72 -2.05 19.26
C VAL A 49 -12.54 -3.56 19.41
N ALA A 50 -11.50 -4.13 18.78
CA ALA A 50 -11.27 -5.57 18.82
C ALA A 50 -9.82 -5.92 18.47
N PRO A 51 -9.16 -6.80 19.25
CA PRO A 51 -7.81 -7.28 18.93
C PRO A 51 -7.72 -7.89 17.53
N LEU A 52 -6.61 -7.63 16.82
CA LEU A 52 -6.35 -8.21 15.49
C LEU A 52 -5.81 -9.66 15.56
N THR A 53 -5.45 -10.11 16.75
CA THR A 53 -5.00 -11.48 17.04
C THR A 53 -5.85 -12.07 18.17
N ARG A 54 -6.12 -13.37 18.07
CA ARG A 54 -6.80 -14.14 19.10
C ARG A 54 -5.87 -14.43 20.27
N ARG A 55 -6.45 -14.92 21.37
CA ARG A 55 -5.70 -15.26 22.58
C ARG A 55 -4.59 -16.29 22.37
N ASP A 56 -4.78 -17.22 21.44
CA ASP A 56 -3.83 -18.24 21.01
C ASP A 56 -2.71 -17.72 20.07
N GLY A 57 -2.72 -16.41 19.73
CA GLY A 57 -1.74 -15.80 18.84
C GLY A 57 -2.04 -15.96 17.35
N THR A 58 -3.15 -16.62 16.99
CA THR A 58 -3.62 -16.69 15.60
C THR A 58 -4.24 -15.36 15.15
N PHE A 59 -4.29 -15.11 13.84
CA PHE A 59 -4.90 -13.90 13.30
C PHE A 59 -6.43 -13.98 13.34
N ASP A 60 -7.09 -12.93 13.81
CA ASP A 60 -8.54 -12.77 13.67
C ASP A 60 -8.84 -12.08 12.33
N ARG A 61 -9.10 -12.88 11.30
CA ARG A 61 -9.40 -12.39 9.94
C ARG A 61 -10.64 -11.48 9.91
N SER A 62 -11.63 -11.75 10.75
CA SER A 62 -12.86 -10.95 10.82
C SER A 62 -12.59 -9.58 11.44
N ALA A 63 -11.77 -9.52 12.50
CA ALA A 63 -11.30 -8.24 13.06
C ALA A 63 -10.45 -7.45 12.05
N ILE A 64 -9.53 -8.11 11.34
CA ILE A 64 -8.69 -7.49 10.30
C ILE A 64 -9.55 -6.91 9.17
N MET A 65 -10.56 -7.64 8.69
CA MET A 65 -11.46 -7.15 7.65
C MET A 65 -12.30 -5.97 8.11
N ARG A 66 -12.82 -5.98 9.35
CA ARG A 66 -13.56 -4.84 9.92
C ARG A 66 -12.67 -3.61 10.06
N ALA A 67 -11.42 -3.78 10.52
CA ALA A 67 -10.44 -2.70 10.59
C ALA A 67 -10.14 -2.11 9.20
N ALA A 68 -9.98 -2.97 8.19
CA ALA A 68 -9.76 -2.55 6.81
C ALA A 68 -10.96 -1.78 6.23
N ILE A 69 -12.19 -2.28 6.43
CA ILE A 69 -13.41 -1.61 5.96
C ILE A 69 -13.52 -0.21 6.56
N ARG A 70 -13.32 -0.07 7.88
CA ARG A 70 -13.38 1.23 8.57
C ARG A 70 -12.31 2.19 8.06
N ALA A 71 -11.07 1.73 7.87
CA ALA A 71 -9.99 2.55 7.35
C ALA A 71 -10.22 2.94 5.87
N ALA A 72 -10.81 2.06 5.07
CA ALA A 72 -11.16 2.33 3.68
C ALA A 72 -12.29 3.37 3.57
N GLN A 73 -13.32 3.29 4.42
CA GLN A 73 -14.40 4.27 4.49
C GLN A 73 -13.86 5.66 4.85
N ALA A 74 -13.10 5.77 5.94
CA ALA A 74 -12.50 7.04 6.36
C ALA A 74 -11.57 7.64 5.29
N ARG A 75 -10.84 6.79 4.55
CA ARG A 75 -10.02 7.27 3.43
C ARG A 75 -10.87 7.77 2.28
N MET A 76 -11.90 7.03 1.89
CA MET A 76 -12.80 7.40 0.79
C MET A 76 -13.46 8.75 1.06
N GLU A 77 -13.86 9.00 2.31
CA GLU A 77 -14.41 10.30 2.77
C GLU A 77 -13.41 11.45 2.59
N VAL A 78 -12.11 11.20 2.80
CA VAL A 78 -11.06 12.24 2.72
C VAL A 78 -10.55 12.43 1.30
N THR A 79 -10.39 11.36 0.51
CA THR A 79 -9.71 11.43 -0.79
C THR A 79 -10.63 11.34 -2.00
N GLY A 80 -11.85 10.82 -1.85
CA GLY A 80 -12.75 10.52 -2.96
C GLY A 80 -12.25 9.40 -3.89
N ASP A 81 -11.20 8.67 -3.51
CA ASP A 81 -10.68 7.54 -4.30
C ASP A 81 -11.72 6.41 -4.36
N ALA A 82 -11.72 5.63 -5.45
CA ALA A 82 -12.61 4.48 -5.60
C ALA A 82 -12.45 3.46 -4.45
N TRP A 83 -13.54 2.82 -4.05
CA TRP A 83 -13.56 1.82 -2.97
C TRP A 83 -12.45 0.78 -3.08
N GLY A 84 -12.24 0.20 -4.27
CA GLY A 84 -11.20 -0.82 -4.49
C GLY A 84 -9.77 -0.33 -4.22
N VAL A 85 -9.49 0.94 -4.50
CA VAL A 85 -8.20 1.58 -4.21
C VAL A 85 -8.03 1.78 -2.71
N CYS A 86 -9.03 2.37 -2.06
CA CYS A 86 -9.04 2.56 -0.60
C CYS A 86 -8.91 1.24 0.16
N MET A 87 -9.69 0.24 -0.23
CA MET A 87 -9.70 -1.09 0.38
C MET A 87 -8.35 -1.80 0.21
N SER A 88 -7.69 -1.63 -0.95
CA SER A 88 -6.37 -2.21 -1.18
C SER A 88 -5.29 -1.66 -0.23
N TYR A 89 -5.29 -0.35 0.02
CA TYR A 89 -4.37 0.26 0.99
C TYR A 89 -4.74 -0.11 2.43
N ALA A 90 -6.05 -0.09 2.74
CA ALA A 90 -6.56 -0.42 4.05
C ALA A 90 -6.22 -1.85 4.46
N LEU A 91 -6.37 -2.80 3.54
CA LEU A 91 -6.06 -4.21 3.79
C LEU A 91 -4.56 -4.43 4.03
N LYS A 92 -3.70 -3.77 3.23
CA LYS A 92 -2.24 -3.80 3.47
C LYS A 92 -1.89 -3.26 4.86
N GLY A 93 -2.51 -2.15 5.26
CA GLY A 93 -2.28 -1.54 6.57
C GLY A 93 -2.79 -2.39 7.73
N ALA A 94 -3.99 -2.97 7.60
CA ALA A 94 -4.57 -3.85 8.61
C ALA A 94 -3.72 -5.11 8.84
N TRP A 95 -3.19 -5.71 7.78
CA TRP A 95 -2.26 -6.84 7.90
C TRP A 95 -0.91 -6.46 8.52
N ALA A 96 -0.39 -5.27 8.21
CA ALA A 96 0.83 -4.77 8.85
C ALA A 96 0.62 -4.60 10.38
N ALA A 97 -0.51 -4.02 10.77
CA ALA A 97 -0.89 -3.88 12.18
C ALA A 97 -1.06 -5.24 12.88
N ALA A 98 -1.74 -6.20 12.24
CA ALA A 98 -1.93 -7.55 12.79
C ALA A 98 -0.60 -8.27 13.05
N LYS A 99 0.34 -8.21 12.09
CA LYS A 99 1.68 -8.80 12.25
C LYS A 99 2.44 -8.15 13.41
N ALA A 100 2.39 -6.83 13.52
CA ALA A 100 3.01 -6.10 14.64
C ALA A 100 2.39 -6.50 15.99
N SER A 101 1.05 -6.56 16.09
CA SER A 101 0.35 -7.00 17.30
C SER A 101 0.71 -8.43 17.70
N ARG A 102 0.92 -9.34 16.73
CA ARG A 102 1.36 -10.71 17.01
C ARG A 102 2.77 -10.75 17.59
N LEU A 103 3.70 -9.97 17.05
CA LEU A 103 5.08 -9.90 17.54
C LEU A 103 5.15 -9.37 18.97
N VAL A 104 4.45 -8.26 19.27
CA VAL A 104 4.40 -7.68 20.63
C VAL A 104 3.89 -8.68 21.67
N ARG A 105 3.02 -9.61 21.26
CA ARG A 105 2.40 -10.58 22.15
C ARG A 105 3.24 -11.85 22.35
N ALA A 106 4.30 -12.03 21.56
CA ALA A 106 5.25 -13.13 21.67
C ALA A 106 6.44 -12.81 22.59
N HIS A 107 6.58 -11.56 23.02
CA HIS A 107 7.54 -11.06 24.01
C HIS A 107 6.84 -10.78 25.33
#